data_AF-D6A4B2-F1
#
_entry.id   AF-D6A4B2-F1
#
_cell.length_a   1.000
_cell.length_b   1.000
_cell.length_c   1.000
_cell.angle_alpha   90.00
_cell.angle_beta   90.00
_cell.angle_gamma   90.00
#
_symmetry.space_group_name_H-M   'P 1'
#
loop_
_entity.id
_entity.type
_entity.pdbx_description
1 polymer ?
#
loop_
_entity_poly.entity_id
_entity_poly.type
_entity_poly.pdbx_seq_one_letter_code
_entity_poly.pdbx_strand_id
1 'polypeptide(L)'
;MRRRGAGSPAVDVAHLVAEPPGQRAAVRLRREGAAPGGLRLFRRGRSDERGVRGVRRGGWRPVGGAAGKVQGTIALWRKHPEALEADLIDRHYDIADVLSGRRSWRWLRVIIEHLPPESHTMTALRNELTPLQLAEQADKGEPEKGRWSQQEQLTAALYDAVRRLEWVLICVNTEKKSQRPDPPEPMRRPGAGPKKTRAQLTDKSANRLFELLQGGAA
;
A
#
# COMPACT_ATOMS: atom_id res chain seq x y z
N MET A 1 8.54 -0.28 58.59
CA MET A 1 7.08 -0.03 58.70
C MET A 1 6.38 -0.72 57.53
N ARG A 2 5.52 -1.70 57.81
CA ARG A 2 4.70 -2.43 56.82
C ARG A 2 3.31 -1.78 56.71
N ARG A 3 2.84 -1.49 55.50
CA ARG A 3 1.41 -1.23 55.15
C ARG A 3 1.12 -2.11 53.93
N ARG A 4 0.40 -3.25 54.00
CA ARG A 4 -1.09 -3.42 54.02
C ARG A 4 -1.77 -2.29 53.24
N GLY A 5 -2.34 -2.46 52.06
CA GLY A 5 -3.21 -3.54 51.57
C GLY A 5 -4.63 -2.97 51.52
N ALA A 6 -5.09 -2.56 50.33
CA ALA A 6 -6.47 -2.14 50.09
C ALA A 6 -6.93 -2.69 48.74
N GLY A 7 -7.89 -3.61 48.80
CA GLY A 7 -8.49 -4.27 47.65
C GLY A 7 -9.41 -3.34 46.87
N SER A 8 -9.44 -3.52 45.55
CA SER A 8 -10.47 -2.96 44.68
C SER A 8 -11.66 -3.92 44.61
N PRO A 9 -12.90 -3.45 44.80
CA PRO A 9 -14.08 -4.27 44.53
C PRO A 9 -14.32 -4.39 43.03
N ALA A 10 -14.61 -5.62 42.60
CA ALA A 10 -15.08 -5.96 41.27
C ALA A 10 -16.42 -5.27 40.99
N VAL A 11 -16.54 -4.63 39.82
CA VAL A 11 -17.80 -4.15 39.29
C VAL A 11 -18.32 -5.20 38.32
N ASP A 12 -19.38 -5.87 38.75
CA ASP A 12 -20.18 -6.81 37.98
C ASP A 12 -21.17 -6.00 37.12
N VAL A 13 -21.04 -6.05 35.79
CA VAL A 13 -21.98 -5.40 34.86
C VAL A 13 -22.67 -6.48 34.05
N ALA A 14 -23.69 -7.07 34.66
CA ALA A 14 -24.63 -7.95 34.01
C ALA A 14 -25.60 -7.16 33.11
N HIS A 15 -25.73 -7.65 31.88
CA HIS A 15 -26.92 -7.70 31.03
C HIS A 15 -27.78 -6.44 30.84
N LEU A 16 -27.72 -5.89 29.62
CA LEU A 16 -28.88 -5.28 28.96
C LEU A 16 -28.94 -5.78 27.51
N VAL A 17 -29.76 -6.83 27.34
CA VAL A 17 -30.25 -7.32 26.05
C VAL A 17 -31.35 -6.38 25.59
N ALA A 18 -31.21 -5.79 24.42
CA ALA A 18 -32.29 -5.09 23.72
C ALA A 18 -32.46 -5.71 22.33
N GLU A 19 -33.64 -6.29 22.09
CA GLU A 19 -34.06 -6.86 20.81
C GLU A 19 -34.39 -5.79 19.75
N PRO A 20 -34.33 -6.14 18.45
CA PRO A 20 -34.48 -5.18 17.34
C PRO A 20 -35.93 -5.06 16.83
N PRO A 21 -36.40 -3.86 16.44
CA PRO A 21 -37.65 -3.74 15.71
C PRO A 21 -37.44 -3.81 14.19
N GLY A 22 -38.13 -4.78 13.57
CA GLY A 22 -39.23 -4.44 12.68
C GLY A 22 -38.90 -3.97 11.26
N GLN A 23 -38.94 -4.94 10.35
CA GLN A 23 -39.14 -4.83 8.91
C GLN A 23 -40.04 -3.67 8.46
N ARG A 24 -39.61 -2.90 7.46
CA ARG A 24 -40.52 -2.12 6.60
C ARG A 24 -40.26 -2.37 5.13
N ALA A 25 -41.39 -2.48 4.45
CA ALA A 25 -41.63 -3.12 3.19
C ALA A 25 -41.16 -2.33 1.96
N ALA A 26 -41.11 -3.09 0.86
CA ALA A 26 -40.77 -2.69 -0.49
C ALA A 26 -41.58 -1.49 -1.01
N VAL A 27 -40.86 -0.53 -1.61
CA VAL A 27 -41.44 0.48 -2.51
C VAL A 27 -41.03 0.10 -3.93
N ARG A 28 -41.99 -0.49 -4.67
CA ARG A 28 -41.93 -0.62 -6.13
C ARG A 28 -42.24 0.75 -6.73
N LEU A 29 -41.21 1.43 -7.26
CA LEU A 29 -41.43 2.51 -8.22
C LEU A 29 -41.37 1.95 -9.63
N ARG A 30 -42.52 2.04 -10.30
CA ARG A 30 -42.75 1.65 -11.70
C ARG A 30 -43.10 2.94 -12.45
N ARG A 31 -42.27 3.31 -13.42
CA ARG A 31 -42.45 4.17 -14.62
C ARG A 31 -41.02 4.36 -15.12
N GLU A 32 -40.70 4.09 -16.38
CA GLU A 32 -41.06 4.90 -17.53
C GLU A 32 -41.05 4.07 -18.81
N GLY A 33 -41.91 4.47 -19.75
CA GLY A 33 -41.86 4.04 -21.14
C GLY A 33 -41.40 5.19 -22.05
N ALA A 34 -41.09 4.79 -23.29
CA ALA A 34 -40.94 5.57 -24.52
C ALA A 34 -39.54 6.14 -24.88
N ALA A 35 -38.91 5.37 -25.78
CA ALA A 35 -37.89 5.60 -26.82
C ALA A 35 -37.94 6.93 -27.63
N PRO A 36 -37.18 7.10 -28.74
CA PRO A 36 -35.78 6.77 -29.06
C PRO A 36 -35.00 8.02 -29.57
N GLY A 37 -33.69 8.09 -29.34
CA GLY A 37 -32.85 9.18 -29.87
C GLY A 37 -31.50 8.67 -30.32
N GLY A 38 -31.28 8.67 -31.65
CA GLY A 38 -30.08 8.14 -32.30
C GLY A 38 -28.79 8.83 -31.88
N LEU A 39 -27.85 8.06 -31.36
CA LEU A 39 -26.47 8.49 -31.12
C LEU A 39 -25.63 8.23 -32.37
N ARG A 40 -25.29 9.33 -33.03
CA ARG A 40 -24.31 9.40 -34.10
C ARG A 40 -22.96 8.84 -33.62
N LEU A 41 -22.38 7.95 -34.41
CA LEU A 41 -21.01 7.46 -34.26
C LEU A 41 -20.03 8.63 -34.37
N PHE A 42 -19.58 9.13 -33.22
CA PHE A 42 -18.43 10.03 -33.15
C PHE A 42 -17.15 9.20 -33.36
N ARG A 43 -16.64 9.25 -34.59
CA ARG A 43 -15.35 8.69 -34.97
C ARG A 43 -14.25 9.52 -34.29
N ARG A 44 -13.71 9.05 -33.15
CA ARG A 44 -12.53 9.67 -32.53
C ARG A 44 -11.29 9.33 -33.37
N GLY A 45 -10.63 10.40 -33.82
CA GLY A 45 -9.39 10.35 -34.55
C GLY A 45 -8.26 9.69 -33.77
N ARG A 46 -7.36 9.06 -34.53
CA ARG A 46 -6.02 8.68 -34.13
C ARG A 46 -5.29 9.90 -33.58
N SER A 47 -4.79 9.78 -32.36
CA SER A 47 -3.81 10.69 -31.79
C SER A 47 -2.81 9.87 -30.97
N ASP A 48 -1.64 9.72 -31.58
CA ASP A 48 -0.30 9.59 -31.03
C ASP A 48 -0.04 8.59 -29.89
N GLU A 49 0.53 7.47 -30.33
CA GLU A 49 1.28 6.49 -29.56
C GLU A 49 2.57 7.10 -28.96
N ARG A 50 2.47 7.84 -27.86
CA ARG A 50 3.61 8.02 -26.94
C ARG A 50 3.13 8.00 -25.50
N GLY A 51 2.90 6.79 -24.98
CA GLY A 51 2.39 6.58 -23.63
C GLY A 51 3.06 5.40 -22.91
N VAL A 52 4.00 5.74 -22.04
CA VAL A 52 4.30 5.04 -20.77
C VAL A 52 4.84 3.61 -20.87
N ARG A 53 6.17 3.48 -20.89
CA ARG A 53 6.87 2.23 -20.52
C ARG A 53 6.47 1.82 -19.10
N GLY A 54 6.12 0.55 -18.96
CA GLY A 54 5.35 0.01 -17.85
C GLY A 54 5.99 0.12 -16.47
N VAL A 55 5.18 0.56 -15.52
CA VAL A 55 5.39 0.45 -14.08
C VAL A 55 5.36 -1.03 -13.69
N ARG A 56 6.53 -1.62 -13.40
CA ARG A 56 6.65 -2.99 -12.88
C ARG A 56 6.20 -3.01 -11.43
N ARG A 57 4.99 -3.51 -11.19
CA ARG A 57 4.38 -3.72 -9.87
C ARG A 57 5.09 -4.87 -9.12
N GLY A 58 5.75 -4.56 -8.01
CA GLY A 58 6.43 -5.51 -7.11
C GLY A 58 5.48 -6.26 -6.17
N GLY A 59 4.38 -6.79 -6.69
CA GLY A 59 3.55 -7.75 -5.97
C GLY A 59 3.96 -9.17 -6.34
N TRP A 60 3.84 -10.11 -5.41
CA TRP A 60 3.95 -11.56 -5.66
C TRP A 60 3.27 -11.93 -6.99
N ARG A 61 4.05 -12.46 -7.95
CA ARG A 61 3.55 -12.90 -9.25
C ARG A 61 3.62 -14.41 -9.35
N PRO A 62 2.48 -15.12 -9.44
CA PRO A 62 2.52 -16.49 -9.90
C PRO A 62 2.96 -16.49 -11.37
N VAL A 63 3.99 -17.29 -11.67
CA VAL A 63 4.56 -17.43 -13.02
C VAL A 63 3.58 -18.24 -13.86
N GLY A 64 2.79 -17.58 -14.71
CA GLY A 64 1.89 -18.27 -15.64
C GLY A 64 0.77 -17.42 -16.21
N GLY A 65 0.19 -17.88 -17.33
CA GLY A 65 -1.00 -17.30 -17.96
C GLY A 65 -2.23 -17.28 -17.04
N ALA A 66 -3.40 -16.87 -17.56
CA ALA A 66 -4.63 -16.76 -16.76
C ALA A 66 -4.97 -18.06 -15.98
N ALA A 67 -4.67 -19.23 -16.55
CA ALA A 67 -4.79 -20.53 -15.90
C ALA A 67 -3.76 -20.75 -14.77
N GLY A 68 -2.49 -20.40 -14.99
CA GLY A 68 -1.44 -20.53 -13.98
C GLY A 68 -1.66 -19.62 -12.77
N LYS A 69 -2.32 -18.48 -12.97
CA LYS A 69 -2.72 -17.57 -11.90
C LYS A 69 -3.80 -18.15 -10.99
N VAL A 70 -4.78 -18.86 -11.55
CA VAL A 70 -5.82 -19.55 -10.77
C VAL A 70 -5.22 -20.71 -9.99
N GLN A 71 -4.35 -21.49 -10.62
CA GLN A 71 -3.62 -22.57 -9.94
C GLN A 71 -2.77 -22.04 -8.78
N GLY A 72 -2.12 -20.88 -8.95
CA GLY A 72 -1.39 -20.21 -7.87
C GLY A 72 -2.29 -19.84 -6.69
N THR A 73 -3.51 -19.37 -6.94
CA THR A 73 -4.50 -19.08 -5.88
C THR A 73 -4.95 -20.35 -5.15
N ILE A 74 -5.19 -21.44 -5.88
CA ILE A 74 -5.55 -22.73 -5.27
C ILE A 74 -4.41 -23.26 -4.40
N ALA A 75 -3.17 -23.19 -4.88
CA ALA A 75 -1.99 -23.61 -4.13
C ALA A 75 -1.81 -22.77 -2.85
N LEU A 76 -2.03 -21.46 -2.94
CA LEU A 76 -1.98 -20.57 -1.77
C LEU A 76 -3.02 -20.95 -0.72
N TRP A 77 -4.28 -21.15 -1.12
CA TRP A 77 -5.33 -21.58 -0.20
C TRP A 77 -5.01 -22.92 0.46
N ARG A 78 -4.50 -23.90 -0.29
CA ARG A 78 -4.10 -25.20 0.27
C ARG A 78 -2.97 -25.09 1.30
N LYS A 79 -2.08 -24.12 1.12
CA LYS A 79 -0.94 -23.90 2.01
C LYS A 79 -1.35 -23.14 3.27
N HIS A 80 -2.23 -22.15 3.12
CA HIS A 80 -2.68 -21.26 4.21
C HIS A 80 -4.21 -21.16 4.26
N PRO A 81 -4.93 -22.27 4.56
CA PRO A 81 -6.39 -22.25 4.54
C PRO A 81 -6.96 -21.36 5.64
N GLU A 82 -6.46 -21.50 6.87
CA GLU A 82 -6.96 -20.75 8.04
C GLU A 82 -6.74 -19.24 7.92
N ALA A 83 -5.56 -18.82 7.44
CA ALA A 83 -5.25 -17.40 7.29
C ALA A 83 -6.13 -16.74 6.21
N LEU A 84 -6.40 -17.47 5.11
CA LEU A 84 -7.28 -16.98 4.06
C LEU A 84 -8.74 -16.98 4.50
N GLU A 85 -9.18 -17.99 5.25
CA GLU A 85 -10.53 -18.05 5.81
C GLU A 85 -10.77 -16.92 6.82
N ALA A 86 -9.82 -16.65 7.72
CA ALA A 86 -9.91 -15.52 8.64
C ALA A 86 -10.13 -14.19 7.89
N ASP A 87 -9.32 -13.94 6.84
CA ASP A 87 -9.46 -12.77 5.97
C ASP A 87 -10.81 -12.68 5.26
N LEU A 88 -11.39 -13.82 4.87
CA LEU A 88 -12.69 -13.87 4.22
C LEU A 88 -13.82 -13.63 5.23
N ILE A 89 -13.72 -14.20 6.43
CA ILE A 89 -14.66 -14.03 7.53
C ILE A 89 -14.75 -12.57 7.95
N ASP A 90 -13.62 -11.88 8.10
CA ASP A 90 -13.54 -10.45 8.41
C ASP A 90 -14.28 -9.57 7.37
N ARG A 91 -14.44 -10.09 6.14
CA ARG A 91 -15.13 -9.43 5.03
C ARG A 91 -16.54 -9.99 4.79
N HIS A 92 -17.03 -10.83 5.69
CA HIS A 92 -18.32 -11.51 5.59
C HIS A 92 -18.46 -12.39 4.34
N TYR A 93 -17.37 -13.10 3.98
CA TYR A 93 -17.35 -14.07 2.90
C TYR A 93 -17.01 -15.46 3.42
N ASP A 94 -17.57 -16.47 2.75
CA ASP A 94 -17.31 -17.87 3.04
C ASP A 94 -16.52 -18.49 1.87
N ILE A 95 -15.45 -19.24 2.18
CA ILE A 95 -14.67 -19.97 1.18
C ILE A 95 -15.51 -21.05 0.49
N ALA A 96 -16.52 -21.60 1.17
CA ALA A 96 -17.44 -22.58 0.61
C ALA A 96 -18.18 -22.06 -0.61
N ASP A 97 -18.38 -20.73 -0.75
CA ASP A 97 -18.94 -20.13 -1.96
C ASP A 97 -18.04 -20.37 -3.19
N VAL A 98 -16.72 -20.36 -3.01
CA VAL A 98 -15.76 -20.62 -4.09
C VAL A 98 -15.75 -22.12 -4.43
N LEU A 99 -15.77 -22.97 -3.41
CA LEU A 99 -15.75 -24.42 -3.58
C LEU A 99 -17.05 -24.96 -4.19
N SER A 100 -18.19 -24.37 -3.83
CA SER A 100 -19.52 -24.69 -4.40
C SER A 100 -19.75 -24.09 -5.78
N GLY A 101 -18.83 -23.26 -6.28
CA GLY A 101 -18.94 -22.60 -7.59
C GLY A 101 -19.87 -21.38 -7.60
N ARG A 102 -20.46 -20.99 -6.47
CA ARG A 102 -21.20 -19.71 -6.32
C ARG A 102 -20.31 -18.50 -6.59
N ARG A 103 -19.02 -18.60 -6.29
CA ARG A 103 -17.98 -17.62 -6.64
C ARG A 103 -16.87 -18.28 -7.45
N SER A 104 -16.26 -17.51 -8.34
CA SER A 104 -15.15 -17.99 -9.15
C SER A 104 -13.81 -17.91 -8.40
N TRP A 105 -12.87 -18.80 -8.72
CA TRP A 105 -11.47 -18.69 -8.26
C TRP A 105 -10.80 -17.37 -8.67
N ARG A 106 -11.25 -16.77 -9.77
CA ARG A 106 -10.81 -15.45 -10.20
C ARG A 106 -11.21 -14.38 -9.18
N TRP A 107 -12.42 -14.45 -8.63
CA TRP A 107 -12.86 -13.52 -7.58
C TRP A 107 -11.98 -13.63 -6.34
N LEU A 108 -11.71 -14.86 -5.88
CA LEU A 108 -10.83 -15.09 -4.72
C LEU A 108 -9.43 -14.52 -4.96
N ARG A 109 -8.89 -14.74 -6.17
CA ARG A 109 -7.61 -14.15 -6.57
C ARG A 109 -7.60 -12.63 -6.50
N VAL A 110 -8.66 -11.98 -6.97
CA VAL A 110 -8.77 -10.51 -6.94
C VAL A 110 -8.77 -10.02 -5.50
N ILE A 111 -9.43 -10.73 -4.57
CA ILE A 111 -9.34 -10.41 -3.14
C ILE A 111 -7.91 -10.53 -2.65
N ILE A 112 -7.24 -11.66 -2.88
CA ILE A 112 -5.87 -11.90 -2.43
C ILE A 112 -4.90 -10.83 -2.95
N GLU A 113 -5.01 -10.45 -4.23
CA GLU A 113 -4.18 -9.40 -4.85
C GLU A 113 -4.42 -7.99 -4.26
N HIS A 114 -5.51 -7.82 -3.50
CA HIS A 114 -5.93 -6.56 -2.91
C HIS A 114 -6.12 -6.63 -1.40
N LEU A 115 -5.62 -7.68 -0.74
CA LEU A 115 -5.57 -7.74 0.71
C LEU A 115 -4.68 -6.60 1.26
N PRO A 116 -5.05 -6.02 2.41
CA PRO A 116 -4.21 -5.09 3.13
C PRO A 116 -2.92 -5.81 3.59
N PRO A 117 -1.81 -5.07 3.74
CA PRO A 117 -0.52 -5.65 4.17
C PRO A 117 -0.56 -6.29 5.57
N GLU A 118 -1.52 -5.88 6.40
CA GLU A 118 -1.78 -6.39 7.76
C GLU A 118 -2.72 -7.59 7.82
N SER A 119 -3.19 -8.08 6.67
CA SER A 119 -4.07 -9.26 6.62
C SER A 119 -3.40 -10.52 7.17
N HIS A 120 -4.21 -11.45 7.66
CA HIS A 120 -3.75 -12.75 8.15
C HIS A 120 -2.97 -13.51 7.05
N THR A 121 -3.48 -13.50 5.81
CA THR A 121 -2.83 -14.14 4.67
C THR A 121 -1.47 -13.50 4.35
N MET A 122 -1.38 -12.16 4.34
CA MET A 122 -0.10 -11.48 4.07
C MET A 122 0.92 -11.71 5.19
N THR A 123 0.44 -11.81 6.43
CA THR A 123 1.27 -12.13 7.59
C THR A 123 1.78 -13.57 7.53
N ALA A 124 0.93 -14.53 7.19
CA ALA A 124 1.34 -15.92 6.98
C ALA A 124 2.42 -16.03 5.89
N LEU A 125 2.21 -15.35 4.75
CA LEU A 125 3.19 -15.29 3.67
C LEU A 125 4.54 -14.67 4.09
N ARG A 126 4.50 -13.64 4.95
CA ARG A 126 5.71 -13.00 5.47
C ARG A 126 6.48 -13.92 6.42
N ASN A 127 5.76 -14.68 7.26
CA ASN A 127 6.37 -15.59 8.23
C ASN A 127 7.08 -16.79 7.59
N GLU A 128 6.78 -17.11 6.32
CA GLU A 128 7.49 -18.15 5.57
C GLU A 128 8.85 -17.70 5.04
N LEU A 129 9.11 -16.39 5.02
CA LEU A 129 10.39 -15.88 4.53
C LEU A 129 11.50 -16.24 5.52
N THR A 130 12.56 -16.82 5.00
CA THR A 130 13.75 -17.11 5.80
C THR A 130 14.44 -15.81 6.23
N PRO A 131 15.21 -15.80 7.34
CA PRO A 131 15.94 -14.60 7.77
C PRO A 131 16.86 -14.02 6.69
N LEU A 132 17.46 -14.87 5.85
CA LEU A 132 18.31 -14.45 4.74
C LEU A 132 17.48 -13.73 3.66
N GLN A 133 16.31 -14.26 3.31
CA GLN A 133 15.39 -13.61 2.36
C GLN A 133 14.84 -12.29 2.91
N LEU A 134 14.58 -12.20 4.23
CA LEU A 134 14.19 -10.97 4.90
C LEU A 134 15.29 -9.90 4.82
N ALA A 135 16.56 -10.29 5.05
CA ALA A 135 17.69 -9.38 4.92
C ALA A 135 17.86 -8.89 3.47
N GLU A 136 17.79 -9.80 2.50
CA GLU A 136 17.83 -9.43 1.07
C GLU A 136 16.69 -8.49 0.69
N GLN A 137 15.50 -8.70 1.24
CA GLN A 137 14.34 -7.83 1.03
C GLN A 137 14.50 -6.47 1.72
N ALA A 138 15.17 -6.39 2.85
CA ALA A 138 15.49 -5.12 3.50
C ALA A 138 16.47 -4.29 2.66
N ASP A 139 17.49 -4.94 2.09
CA ASP A 139 18.54 -4.27 1.31
C ASP A 139 18.07 -3.88 -0.10
N LYS A 140 17.36 -4.79 -0.78
CA LYS A 140 16.92 -4.63 -2.18
C LYS A 140 15.45 -4.22 -2.29
N GLY A 141 14.77 -4.07 -1.16
CA GLY A 141 13.38 -3.66 -1.12
C GLY A 141 13.19 -2.31 -1.80
N GLU A 142 12.18 -2.23 -2.66
CA GLU A 142 11.73 -0.98 -3.27
C GLU A 142 10.44 -0.56 -2.55
N PRO A 143 10.52 0.02 -1.34
CA PRO A 143 9.35 0.38 -0.54
C PRO A 143 8.40 1.32 -1.30
N GLU A 144 8.93 2.14 -2.21
CA GLU A 144 8.17 3.03 -3.08
C GLU A 144 7.23 2.31 -4.07
N LYS A 145 7.45 1.02 -4.34
CA LYS A 145 6.60 0.21 -5.23
C LYS A 145 5.54 -0.58 -4.46
N GLY A 146 5.63 -0.62 -3.13
CA GLY A 146 4.70 -1.28 -2.24
C GLY A 146 3.37 -0.53 -2.10
N ARG A 147 2.35 -1.22 -1.60
CA ARG A 147 1.09 -0.58 -1.18
C ARG A 147 1.21 -0.27 0.29
N TRP A 148 1.35 1.01 0.62
CA TRP A 148 1.42 1.43 2.00
C TRP A 148 0.02 1.72 2.54
N SER A 149 -0.31 1.12 3.68
CA SER A 149 -1.41 1.51 4.54
C SER A 149 -1.16 2.91 5.12
N GLN A 150 -2.22 3.51 5.66
CA GLN A 150 -2.10 4.80 6.35
C GLN A 150 -1.16 4.72 7.56
N GLN A 151 -1.19 3.62 8.30
CA GLN A 151 -0.31 3.39 9.43
C GLN A 151 1.16 3.34 8.98
N GLU A 152 1.47 2.62 7.90
CA GLU A 152 2.84 2.57 7.35
C GLU A 152 3.34 3.96 6.93
N GLN A 153 2.46 4.80 6.36
CA GLN A 153 2.81 6.19 6.04
C GLN A 153 3.12 7.02 7.30
N LEU A 154 2.32 6.88 8.35
CA LEU A 154 2.55 7.58 9.63
C LEU A 154 3.83 7.09 10.32
N THR A 155 4.07 5.78 10.33
CA THR A 155 5.29 5.18 10.90
C THR A 155 6.54 5.64 10.15
N ALA A 156 6.49 5.73 8.82
CA ALA A 156 7.61 6.27 8.05
C ALA A 156 7.84 7.76 8.32
N ALA A 157 6.78 8.56 8.46
CA ALA A 157 6.91 9.97 8.82
C ALA A 157 7.53 10.14 10.22
N LEU A 158 7.16 9.29 11.17
CA LEU A 158 7.77 9.24 12.50
C LEU A 158 9.26 8.86 12.41
N TYR A 159 9.59 7.84 11.62
CA TYR A 159 10.97 7.42 11.40
C TYR A 159 11.83 8.56 10.80
N ASP A 160 11.34 9.25 9.78
CA ASP A 160 12.00 10.41 9.18
C ASP A 160 12.26 11.53 10.21
N ALA A 161 11.27 11.79 11.08
CA ALA A 161 11.38 12.79 12.14
C ALA A 161 12.43 12.41 13.18
N VAL A 162 12.45 11.14 13.61
CA VAL A 162 13.44 10.63 14.59
C VAL A 162 14.86 10.71 14.01
N ARG A 163 15.08 10.28 12.76
CA ARG A 163 16.41 10.39 12.12
C ARG A 163 16.88 11.84 12.02
N ARG A 164 15.96 12.76 11.72
CA ARG A 164 16.29 14.19 11.69
C ARG A 164 16.68 14.69 13.08
N LEU A 165 15.98 14.29 14.13
CA LEU A 165 16.32 14.66 15.52
C LEU A 165 17.70 14.12 15.91
N GLU A 166 18.00 12.86 15.59
CA GLU A 166 19.32 12.25 15.79
C GLU A 166 20.42 13.04 15.07
N TRP A 167 20.21 13.38 13.80
CA TRP A 167 21.17 14.17 13.04
C TRP A 167 21.40 15.57 13.63
N VAL A 168 20.33 16.26 14.07
CA VAL A 168 20.46 17.55 14.76
C VAL A 168 21.26 17.40 16.05
N LEU A 169 20.98 16.35 16.83
CA LEU A 169 21.70 16.08 18.07
C LEU A 169 23.20 15.83 17.81
N ILE A 170 23.54 15.05 16.79
CA ILE A 170 24.93 14.85 16.38
C ILE A 170 25.56 16.19 15.97
N CYS A 171 24.88 16.99 15.15
CA CYS A 171 25.41 18.27 14.67
C CYS A 171 25.64 19.29 15.79
N VAL A 172 24.80 19.31 16.83
CA VAL A 172 24.96 20.18 18.00
C VAL A 172 26.15 19.73 18.87
N ASN A 173 26.39 18.43 18.96
CA ASN A 173 27.50 17.86 19.74
C ASN A 173 28.81 17.73 18.94
N THR A 174 28.79 18.06 17.65
CA THR A 174 29.99 18.05 16.80
C THR A 174 30.63 19.43 16.82
N GLU A 175 31.92 19.49 17.13
CA GLU A 175 32.67 20.76 17.17
C GLU A 175 32.55 21.57 15.86
N LYS A 176 32.62 22.90 15.95
CA LYS A 176 32.41 23.79 14.79
C LYS A 176 33.38 23.55 13.62
N LYS A 177 34.54 22.93 13.86
CA LYS A 177 35.58 22.69 12.84
C LYS A 177 35.66 21.23 12.36
N SER A 178 34.85 20.33 12.91
CA SER A 178 34.83 18.93 12.48
C SER A 178 33.79 18.70 11.38
N GLN A 179 33.99 17.64 10.61
CA GLN A 179 33.11 17.27 9.50
C GLN A 179 31.76 16.82 10.05
N ARG A 180 30.72 17.63 9.81
CA ARG A 180 29.35 17.25 10.16
C ARG A 180 28.82 16.20 9.20
N PRO A 181 28.04 15.21 9.68
CA PRO A 181 27.42 14.24 8.81
C PRO A 181 26.38 14.90 7.90
N ASP A 182 26.17 14.30 6.73
CA ASP A 182 25.10 14.71 5.83
C ASP A 182 23.71 14.49 6.47
N PRO A 183 22.72 15.34 6.15
CA PRO A 183 21.37 15.16 6.64
C PRO A 183 20.80 13.83 6.14
N PRO A 184 20.08 13.07 6.99
CA PRO A 184 19.55 11.77 6.62
C PRO A 184 18.54 11.91 5.48
N GLU A 185 18.61 11.00 4.53
CA GLU A 185 17.63 10.91 3.46
C GLU A 185 16.28 10.42 4.02
N PRO A 186 15.15 11.07 3.66
CA PRO A 186 13.83 10.57 4.00
C PRO A 186 13.60 9.17 3.43
N MET A 187 12.85 8.34 4.17
CA MET A 187 12.43 7.02 3.73
C MET A 187 11.66 7.13 2.42
N ARG A 188 12.05 6.29 1.46
CA ARG A 188 11.36 6.17 0.17
C ARG A 188 9.95 5.62 0.41
N ARG A 189 8.94 6.37 -0.04
CA ARG A 189 7.53 6.01 0.16
C ARG A 189 6.74 6.11 -1.14
N PRO A 190 5.67 5.33 -1.32
CA PRO A 190 4.83 5.42 -2.51
C PRO A 190 4.35 6.86 -2.72
N GLY A 191 4.54 7.38 -3.93
CA GLY A 191 4.17 8.76 -4.29
C GLY A 191 5.16 9.85 -3.86
N ALA A 192 6.06 9.60 -2.91
CA ALA A 192 7.21 10.49 -2.66
C ALA A 192 8.45 9.88 -3.33
N GLY A 193 8.68 10.28 -4.58
CA GLY A 193 9.88 9.89 -5.30
C GLY A 193 11.16 10.33 -4.59
N PRO A 194 12.31 9.71 -4.91
CA PRO A 194 13.60 10.12 -4.37
C PRO A 194 13.81 11.62 -4.62
N LYS A 195 14.48 12.29 -3.68
CA LYS A 195 14.85 13.71 -3.83
C LYS A 195 15.60 13.82 -5.16
N LYS A 196 15.05 14.58 -6.11
CA LYS A 196 15.70 14.78 -7.41
C LYS A 196 17.09 15.33 -7.16
N THR A 197 18.11 14.53 -7.46
CA THR A 197 19.49 15.01 -7.46
C THR A 197 19.52 16.19 -8.41
N ARG A 198 19.91 17.37 -7.92
CA ARG A 198 20.06 18.54 -8.79
C ARG A 198 21.03 18.13 -9.89
N ALA A 199 20.60 18.23 -11.14
CA ALA A 199 21.47 17.95 -12.28
C ALA A 199 22.73 18.81 -12.10
N GLN A 200 23.90 18.19 -12.07
CA GLN A 200 25.14 18.95 -12.07
C GLN A 200 25.18 19.78 -13.35
N LEU A 201 25.46 21.09 -13.21
CA LEU A 201 25.60 21.97 -14.34
C LEU A 201 26.71 21.41 -15.23
N THR A 202 26.34 20.98 -16.43
CA THR A 202 27.32 20.61 -17.46
C THR A 202 28.11 21.85 -17.87
N ASP A 203 29.37 21.68 -18.27
CA ASP A 203 30.22 22.82 -18.68
C ASP A 203 29.58 23.64 -19.81
N LYS A 204 28.83 22.98 -20.71
CA LYS A 204 28.05 23.64 -21.77
C LYS A 204 26.96 24.55 -21.20
N SER A 205 26.24 24.09 -20.18
CA SER A 205 25.22 24.90 -19.50
C SER A 205 25.83 26.03 -18.67
N ALA A 206 27.02 25.83 -18.10
CA ALA A 206 27.76 26.89 -17.39
C ALA A 206 28.23 27.98 -18.36
N ASN A 207 28.87 27.60 -19.48
CA ASN A 207 29.35 28.54 -20.49
C ASN A 207 28.20 29.33 -21.14
N ARG A 208 27.07 28.68 -21.44
CA ARG A 208 25.88 29.37 -21.94
C ARG A 208 25.30 30.37 -20.94
N LEU A 209 25.37 30.07 -19.64
CA LEU A 209 24.95 31.01 -18.60
C LEU A 209 25.91 32.19 -18.50
N PHE A 210 27.23 31.94 -18.65
CA PHE A 210 28.25 32.98 -18.70
C PHE A 210 28.07 33.92 -19.90
N GLU A 211 27.80 33.38 -21.10
CA GLU A 211 27.52 34.19 -22.30
C GLU A 211 26.29 35.08 -22.12
N LEU A 212 25.22 34.54 -21.54
CA LEU A 212 23.99 35.30 -21.24
C LEU A 212 24.20 36.40 -20.19
N LEU A 213 25.03 36.14 -19.16
CA LEU A 213 25.34 37.12 -18.11
C LEU A 213 26.29 38.23 -18.58
N GLN A 214 27.15 37.94 -19.56
CA GLN A 214 28.07 38.92 -20.16
C GLN A 214 27.44 39.73 -21.30
N GLY A 215 26.13 39.57 -21.55
CA GLY A 215 25.39 40.37 -22.54
C GLY A 215 25.51 39.86 -23.99
N GLY A 216 25.94 38.61 -24.18
CA GLY A 216 26.00 37.97 -25.50
C GLY A 216 24.64 37.51 -26.01
N ALA A 217 23.74 38.46 -26.29
CA ALA A 217 22.65 38.27 -27.25
C ALA A 217 23.11 38.86 -28.58
N ALA A 218 23.64 38.02 -29.46
CA ALA A 218 23.70 38.29 -30.89
C ALA A 218 22.54 37.57 -31.57
#